data_AF-A0A924I9M4-F1
#
_entry.id   AF-A0A924I9M4-F1
#
_cell.length_a   1.000
_cell.length_b   1.000
_cell.length_c   1.000
_cell.angle_alpha   90.00
_cell.angle_beta   90.00
_cell.angle_gamma   90.00
#
_symmetry.space_group_name_H-M   'P 1'
#
loop_
_entity.id
_entity.type
_entity.pdbx_description
1 polymer ?
#
loop_
_entity_poly.entity_id
_entity_poly.type
_entity_poly.pdbx_seq_one_letter_code
_entity_poly.pdbx_strand_id
1 'polypeptide(L)'
;MNPYPYKTPLRYPGGKSRAIPQIFAQFPDHFAELREPFVGGGSVFLQVRQRFPEKAVWINDLNFDLYCFWKEAQRDAQALACRVAELRDAATEGKMLWQSLREAPESLSDFDRAVRFFVMNRITFSGTIDAGGYSEQAYKSRFTLSSIERLLPLRSLLEGVKITHSDYTELTHAPGEDV
;
A
#
# COMPACT_ATOMS: atom_id res chain seq x y z
N MET A 1 13.31 -8.31 19.47
CA MET A 1 13.03 -7.26 18.46
C MET A 1 12.68 -7.96 17.15
N ASN A 2 11.73 -7.46 16.36
CA ASN A 2 11.43 -8.03 15.03
C ASN A 2 12.61 -7.69 14.09
N PRO A 3 13.34 -8.69 13.55
CA PRO A 3 14.46 -8.43 12.63
C PRO A 3 14.02 -7.85 11.28
N TYR A 4 12.72 -7.77 11.03
CA TYR A 4 12.10 -7.24 9.82
C TYR A 4 11.33 -5.94 10.16
N PRO A 5 12.03 -4.79 10.19
CA PRO A 5 11.51 -3.57 10.79
C PRO A 5 10.50 -2.83 9.89
N TYR A 6 10.51 -3.09 8.58
CA TYR A 6 9.62 -2.37 7.66
C TYR A 6 8.18 -2.85 7.84
N LYS A 7 7.28 -1.87 7.99
CA LYS A 7 5.84 -2.06 8.04
C LYS A 7 5.23 -1.25 6.90
N THR A 8 4.11 -1.71 6.37
CA THR A 8 3.35 -0.96 5.36
C THR A 8 3.16 0.52 5.73
N PRO A 9 3.25 1.44 4.76
CA PRO A 9 2.97 2.86 4.99
C PRO A 9 1.46 3.15 5.06
N LEU A 10 0.62 2.20 4.63
CA LEU A 10 -0.84 2.31 4.61
C LEU A 10 -1.47 1.95 5.95
N ARG A 11 -2.58 2.65 6.26
CA ARG A 11 -3.55 2.22 7.28
C ARG A 11 -4.72 1.58 6.56
N TYR A 12 -4.90 0.28 6.72
CA TYR A 12 -5.93 -0.44 5.97
C TYR A 12 -6.81 -1.26 6.92
N PRO A 13 -8.15 -1.26 6.75
CA PRO A 13 -9.05 -2.16 7.48
C PRO A 13 -8.60 -3.62 7.33
N GLY A 14 -8.56 -4.39 8.42
CA GLY A 14 -8.04 -5.75 8.40
C GLY A 14 -6.52 -5.86 8.26
N GLY A 15 -5.77 -4.76 8.42
CA GLY A 15 -4.31 -4.76 8.36
C GLY A 15 -3.68 -5.77 9.33
N LYS A 16 -2.93 -6.74 8.77
CA LYS A 16 -2.43 -7.91 9.49
C LYS A 16 -1.12 -7.66 10.26
N SER A 17 -0.62 -6.43 10.31
CA SER A 17 0.67 -6.08 10.95
C SER A 17 0.82 -6.55 12.41
N ARG A 18 -0.28 -6.64 13.17
CA ARG A 18 -0.28 -7.17 14.55
C ARG A 18 -0.37 -8.70 14.62
N ALA A 19 -0.89 -9.32 13.56
CA ALA A 19 -1.05 -10.77 13.44
C ALA A 19 0.17 -11.44 12.76
N ILE A 20 1.14 -10.65 12.27
CA ILE A 20 2.34 -11.16 11.61
C ILE A 20 3.06 -12.24 12.43
N PRO A 21 3.30 -12.09 13.74
CA PRO A 21 3.95 -13.16 14.52
C PRO A 21 3.17 -14.49 14.48
N GLN A 22 1.84 -14.44 14.56
CA GLN A 22 0.98 -15.61 14.54
C GLN A 22 0.92 -16.25 13.15
N ILE A 23 0.80 -15.44 12.10
CA ILE A 23 0.83 -15.90 10.71
C ILE A 23 2.16 -16.60 10.42
N PHE A 24 3.28 -15.98 10.84
CA PHE A 24 4.61 -16.52 10.58
C PHE A 24 5.01 -17.71 11.44
N ALA A 25 4.25 -18.00 12.50
CA ALA A 25 4.39 -19.23 13.27
C ALA A 25 3.77 -20.45 12.57
N GLN A 26 2.87 -20.22 11.60
CA GLN A 26 2.21 -21.26 10.80
C GLN A 26 2.61 -21.20 9.32
N PHE A 27 3.56 -20.34 8.97
CA PHE A 27 4.00 -20.17 7.58
C PHE A 27 4.80 -21.40 7.15
N PRO A 28 4.63 -21.88 5.91
CA PRO A 28 5.41 -23.02 5.43
C PRO A 28 6.91 -22.70 5.45
N ASP A 29 7.71 -23.69 5.86
CA ASP A 29 9.18 -23.61 5.84
C ASP A 29 9.73 -23.61 4.41
N HIS A 30 9.01 -24.21 3.47
CA HIS A 30 9.36 -24.34 2.07
C HIS A 30 8.18 -23.96 1.17
N PHE A 31 8.40 -23.01 0.27
CA PHE A 31 7.47 -22.58 -0.78
C PHE A 31 8.29 -21.93 -1.91
N ALA A 32 7.77 -21.89 -3.14
CA ALA A 32 8.43 -21.24 -4.26
C ALA A 32 7.89 -19.81 -4.51
N GLU A 33 6.59 -19.61 -4.30
CA GLU A 33 5.89 -18.36 -4.60
C GLU A 33 4.91 -18.01 -3.48
N LEU A 34 4.83 -16.73 -3.09
CA LEU A 34 3.70 -16.22 -2.32
C LEU A 34 2.68 -15.61 -3.27
N ARG A 35 1.43 -16.04 -3.12
CA ARG A 35 0.26 -15.46 -3.78
C ARG A 35 -0.69 -14.80 -2.78
N GLU A 36 -0.83 -13.48 -2.83
CA GLU A 36 -1.73 -12.71 -1.97
C GLU A 36 -2.90 -12.11 -2.80
N PRO A 37 -4.04 -12.83 -2.94
CA PRO A 37 -5.18 -12.39 -3.77
C PRO A 37 -5.87 -11.11 -3.29
N PHE A 38 -5.74 -10.82 -2.00
CA PHE A 38 -6.36 -9.68 -1.30
C PHE A 38 -5.28 -8.95 -0.51
N VAL A 39 -4.43 -8.20 -1.22
CA VAL A 39 -3.25 -7.59 -0.63
C VAL A 39 -3.61 -6.54 0.43
N GLY A 40 -4.65 -5.74 0.19
CA GLY A 40 -5.02 -4.63 1.05
C GLY A 40 -3.81 -3.76 1.44
N GLY A 41 -3.60 -3.62 2.75
CA GLY A 41 -2.46 -2.87 3.30
C GLY A 41 -1.09 -3.54 3.11
N GLY A 42 -1.00 -4.79 2.64
CA GLY A 42 0.29 -5.39 2.26
C GLY A 42 1.19 -5.91 3.38
N SER A 43 0.66 -6.07 4.59
CA SER A 43 1.47 -6.48 5.75
C SER A 43 2.18 -7.84 5.56
N VAL A 44 1.54 -8.81 4.90
CA VAL A 44 2.06 -10.18 4.78
C VAL A 44 3.12 -10.25 3.68
N PHE A 45 2.82 -9.83 2.45
CA PHE A 45 3.84 -9.86 1.40
C PHE A 45 5.08 -9.03 1.77
N LEU A 46 4.94 -7.85 2.38
CA LEU A 46 6.10 -7.05 2.81
C LEU A 46 6.96 -7.77 3.85
N GLN A 47 6.33 -8.59 4.70
CA GLN A 47 7.05 -9.43 5.66
C GLN A 47 7.77 -10.58 4.95
N VAL A 48 7.15 -11.20 3.94
CA VAL A 48 7.80 -12.20 3.07
C VAL A 48 8.96 -11.61 2.30
N ARG A 49 8.81 -10.42 1.69
CA ARG A 49 9.89 -9.73 0.97
C ARG A 49 11.12 -9.44 1.84
N GLN A 50 10.92 -9.18 3.12
CA GLN A 50 12.02 -8.96 4.06
C GLN A 50 12.65 -10.27 4.56
N ARG A 51 11.88 -11.34 4.71
CA ARG A 51 12.34 -12.62 5.27
C ARG A 51 12.90 -13.58 4.22
N PHE A 52 12.36 -13.52 3.00
CA PHE A 52 12.64 -14.40 1.87
C PHE A 52 12.78 -13.57 0.58
N PRO A 53 13.83 -12.72 0.47
CA PRO A 53 13.99 -11.77 -0.63
C PRO A 53 14.10 -12.42 -2.02
N GLU A 54 14.43 -13.70 -2.09
CA GLU A 54 14.55 -14.50 -3.32
C GLU A 54 13.24 -15.10 -3.81
N LYS A 55 12.19 -15.14 -2.98
CA LYS A 55 10.92 -15.79 -3.33
C LYS A 55 10.10 -14.92 -4.28
N ALA A 56 9.47 -15.58 -5.25
CA ALA A 56 8.51 -14.94 -6.12
C ALA A 56 7.31 -14.47 -5.29
N VAL A 57 6.78 -13.29 -5.62
CA VAL A 57 5.62 -12.73 -4.96
C VAL A 57 4.68 -12.19 -6.01
N TRP A 58 3.41 -12.60 -5.94
CA TRP A 58 2.32 -12.08 -6.74
C TRP A 58 1.21 -11.56 -5.81
N ILE A 59 0.97 -10.25 -5.87
CA ILE A 59 -0.11 -9.59 -5.15
C ILE A 59 -1.22 -9.14 -6.10
N ASN A 60 -2.44 -9.15 -5.60
CA ASN A 60 -3.63 -8.68 -6.31
C ASN A 60 -4.55 -7.90 -5.37
N ASP A 61 -5.31 -6.98 -5.93
CA ASP A 61 -6.49 -6.41 -5.29
C ASP A 61 -7.53 -5.99 -6.33
N LEU A 62 -8.80 -6.00 -5.94
CA LEU A 62 -9.90 -5.51 -6.78
C LEU A 62 -10.05 -3.99 -6.69
N ASN A 63 -9.51 -3.34 -5.67
CA ASN A 63 -9.53 -1.88 -5.58
C ASN A 63 -8.48 -1.29 -6.54
N PHE A 64 -8.95 -0.67 -7.62
CA PHE A 64 -8.08 -0.10 -8.65
C PHE A 64 -7.15 1.00 -8.13
N ASP A 65 -7.61 1.90 -7.25
CA ASP A 65 -6.76 2.96 -6.70
C ASP A 65 -5.64 2.38 -5.80
N LEU A 66 -5.92 1.29 -5.07
CA LEU A 66 -4.92 0.55 -4.30
C LEU A 66 -3.92 -0.17 -5.22
N TYR A 67 -4.39 -0.75 -6.32
CA TYR A 67 -3.52 -1.30 -7.36
C TYR A 67 -2.59 -0.23 -7.91
N CYS A 68 -3.11 0.94 -8.30
CA CYS A 68 -2.32 2.07 -8.78
C CYS A 68 -1.27 2.48 -7.75
N PHE A 69 -1.64 2.55 -6.46
CA PHE A 69 -0.69 2.85 -5.39
C PHE A 69 0.50 1.88 -5.36
N TRP A 70 0.25 0.57 -5.33
CA TRP A 70 1.32 -0.42 -5.31
C TRP A 70 2.15 -0.42 -6.59
N LYS A 71 1.49 -0.25 -7.75
CA LYS A 71 2.15 -0.26 -9.05
C LYS A 71 3.06 0.94 -9.26
N GLU A 72 2.61 2.13 -8.88
CA GLU A 72 3.40 3.35 -9.01
C GLU A 72 4.49 3.44 -7.93
N ALA A 73 4.25 2.90 -6.72
CA ALA A 73 5.31 2.75 -5.72
C ALA A 73 6.42 1.78 -6.18
N GLN A 74 6.06 0.71 -6.91
CA GLN A 74 7.05 -0.18 -7.53
C GLN A 74 7.84 0.54 -8.64
N ARG A 75 7.15 1.32 -9.48
CA ARG A 75 7.74 2.02 -10.62
C ARG A 75 8.72 3.11 -10.17
N ASP A 76 8.27 4.02 -9.32
CA ASP A 76 9.08 5.13 -8.81
C ASP A 76 8.54 5.65 -7.47
N ALA A 77 8.92 4.98 -6.38
CA ALA A 77 8.59 5.42 -5.02
C ALA A 77 9.12 6.82 -4.69
N GLN A 78 10.20 7.27 -5.32
CA GLN A 78 10.78 8.60 -5.08
C GLN A 78 9.86 9.67 -5.68
N ALA A 79 9.44 9.51 -6.94
CA ALA A 79 8.49 10.42 -7.57
C ALA A 79 7.17 10.48 -6.79
N LEU A 80 6.65 9.33 -6.35
CA LEU A 80 5.44 9.27 -5.53
C LEU A 80 5.61 10.04 -4.21
N ALA A 81 6.73 9.84 -3.49
CA ALA A 81 7.01 10.54 -2.24
C ALA A 81 7.16 12.06 -2.45
N CYS A 82 7.88 12.49 -3.50
CA CYS A 82 8.03 13.90 -3.83
C CYS A 82 6.67 14.55 -4.10
N ARG A 83 5.82 13.93 -4.94
CA ARG A 83 4.52 14.49 -5.29
C ARG A 83 3.58 14.59 -4.08
N VAL A 84 3.61 13.60 -3.20
CA VAL A 84 2.85 13.63 -1.94
C VAL A 84 3.36 14.74 -1.01
N ALA A 85 4.68 14.96 -0.93
CA ALA A 85 5.26 16.04 -0.14
C ALA A 85 4.89 17.43 -0.68
N GLU A 86 4.88 17.61 -2.01
CA GLU A 86 4.42 18.86 -2.64
C GLU A 86 2.97 19.19 -2.25
N LEU A 87 2.06 18.21 -2.29
CA LEU A 87 0.67 18.41 -1.88
C LEU A 87 0.55 18.73 -0.38
N ARG A 88 1.38 18.10 0.45
CA ARG A 88 1.44 18.40 1.88
C ARG A 88 1.85 19.85 2.11
N ASP A 89 2.91 20.30 1.45
CA ASP A 89 3.51 21.60 1.69
C ASP A 89 2.68 22.74 1.09
N ALA A 90 1.96 22.47 -0.01
CA ALA A 90 1.01 23.42 -0.60
C ALA A 90 -0.33 23.51 0.17
N ALA A 91 -0.68 22.51 0.96
CA ALA A 91 -1.97 22.47 1.67
C ALA A 91 -1.99 23.43 2.87
N THR A 92 -2.82 24.46 2.77
CA THR A 92 -3.08 25.40 3.89
C THR A 92 -4.05 24.81 4.91
N GLU A 93 -5.06 24.06 4.44
CA GLU A 93 -6.10 23.44 5.27
C GLU A 93 -6.38 22.02 4.80
N GLY A 94 -6.31 21.06 5.72
CA GLY A 94 -6.53 19.64 5.40
C GLY A 94 -7.92 19.34 4.85
N LYS A 95 -8.94 20.09 5.27
CA LYS A 95 -10.32 19.92 4.78
C LYS A 95 -10.47 20.32 3.31
N MET A 96 -9.83 21.42 2.90
CA MET A 96 -9.80 21.85 1.50
C MET A 96 -9.05 20.84 0.62
N LEU A 97 -7.89 20.36 1.10
CA LEU A 97 -7.14 19.30 0.41
C LEU A 97 -7.99 18.03 0.25
N TRP A 98 -8.72 17.61 1.30
CA TRP A 98 -9.61 16.46 1.21
C TRP A 98 -10.75 16.68 0.22
N GLN A 99 -11.37 17.87 0.20
CA GLN A 99 -12.43 18.20 -0.77
C GLN A 99 -11.90 18.14 -2.20
N SER A 100 -10.76 18.77 -2.49
CA SER A 100 -10.18 18.77 -3.84
C SER A 100 -9.81 17.37 -4.33
N LEU A 101 -9.32 16.50 -3.44
CA LEU A 101 -9.01 15.11 -3.76
C LEU A 101 -10.28 14.26 -3.92
N ARG A 102 -11.35 14.55 -3.16
CA ARG A 102 -12.62 13.85 -3.28
C ARG A 102 -13.34 14.17 -4.58
N GLU A 103 -13.25 15.43 -5.02
CA GLU A 103 -13.88 15.96 -6.24
C GLU A 103 -13.00 15.81 -7.49
N ALA A 104 -11.85 15.15 -7.36
CA ALA A 104 -10.97 14.89 -8.48
C ALA A 104 -11.70 14.10 -9.60
N PRO A 105 -11.42 14.41 -10.88
CA PRO A 105 -12.14 13.80 -12.00
C PRO A 105 -11.88 12.29 -12.07
N GLU A 106 -12.78 11.54 -12.70
CA GLU A 106 -12.57 10.10 -12.91
C GLU A 106 -11.39 9.82 -13.86
N SER A 107 -10.97 10.78 -14.67
CA SER A 107 -9.91 10.65 -15.66
C SER A 107 -8.49 10.88 -15.10
N LEU A 108 -8.25 10.59 -13.80
CA LEU A 108 -6.91 10.67 -13.22
C LEU A 108 -5.96 9.64 -13.84
N SER A 109 -4.70 10.03 -14.01
CA SER A 109 -3.61 9.10 -14.31
C SER A 109 -3.42 8.12 -13.16
N ASP A 110 -2.86 6.93 -13.44
CA ASP A 110 -2.53 5.93 -12.39
C ASP A 110 -1.61 6.53 -11.30
N PHE A 111 -0.69 7.41 -11.70
CA PHE A 111 0.18 8.13 -10.77
C PHE A 111 -0.60 9.08 -9.85
N ASP A 112 -1.50 9.89 -10.41
CA ASP A 112 -2.31 10.79 -9.58
C ASP A 112 -3.31 10.03 -8.70
N ARG A 113 -3.79 8.87 -9.14
CA ARG A 113 -4.58 7.93 -8.31
C ARG A 113 -3.76 7.42 -7.13
N ALA A 114 -2.52 6.98 -7.36
CA ALA A 114 -1.61 6.54 -6.31
C ALA A 114 -1.33 7.64 -5.27
N VAL A 115 -1.05 8.86 -5.74
CA VAL A 115 -0.85 10.04 -4.88
C VAL A 115 -2.10 10.33 -4.06
N ARG A 116 -3.26 10.45 -4.72
CA ARG A 116 -4.57 10.69 -4.09
C ARG A 116 -4.87 9.61 -3.05
N PHE A 117 -4.70 8.34 -3.41
CA PHE A 117 -4.93 7.19 -2.53
C PHE A 117 -4.11 7.33 -1.24
N PHE A 118 -2.81 7.58 -1.34
CA PHE A 118 -1.95 7.71 -0.18
C PHE A 118 -2.35 8.91 0.69
N VAL A 119 -2.57 10.09 0.10
CA VAL A 119 -2.95 11.28 0.87
C VAL A 119 -4.29 11.04 1.59
N MET A 120 -5.31 10.55 0.88
CA MET A 120 -6.62 10.22 1.45
C MET A 120 -6.49 9.18 2.58
N ASN A 121 -5.61 8.18 2.44
CA ASN A 121 -5.33 7.20 3.50
C ASN A 121 -4.81 7.83 4.80
N ARG A 122 -4.05 8.93 4.70
CA ARG A 122 -3.46 9.62 5.85
C ARG A 122 -4.42 10.61 6.51
N ILE A 123 -5.34 11.20 5.76
CA ILE A 123 -6.17 12.33 6.22
C ILE A 123 -7.63 11.96 6.53
N THR A 124 -8.06 10.73 6.22
CA THR A 124 -9.42 10.23 6.49
C THR A 124 -9.52 9.43 7.79
N PHE A 125 -10.75 9.28 8.31
CA PHE A 125 -11.03 8.34 9.38
C PHE A 125 -10.72 6.90 8.94
N SER A 126 -10.14 6.12 9.86
CA SER A 126 -9.80 4.70 9.66
C SER A 126 -8.91 4.33 8.45
N GLY A 127 -8.47 5.29 7.64
CA GLY A 127 -7.75 5.04 6.39
C GLY A 127 -8.66 4.48 5.28
N THR A 128 -9.98 4.58 5.44
CA THR A 128 -10.96 4.18 4.43
C THR A 128 -11.16 5.33 3.45
N ILE A 129 -10.71 5.14 2.20
CA ILE A 129 -10.69 6.21 1.21
C ILE A 129 -12.07 6.46 0.61
N ASP A 130 -12.81 5.38 0.30
CA ASP A 130 -14.09 5.46 -0.39
C ASP A 130 -15.29 5.72 0.54
N ALA A 131 -15.16 5.35 1.83
CA ALA A 131 -16.23 5.46 2.82
C ALA A 131 -15.89 6.36 4.01
N GLY A 132 -14.65 6.87 4.10
CA GLY A 132 -14.18 7.65 5.25
C GLY A 132 -14.33 9.15 5.04
N GLY A 133 -14.85 9.83 6.07
CA GLY A 133 -14.84 11.29 6.13
C GLY A 133 -13.45 11.87 6.45
N TYR A 134 -13.28 13.17 6.19
CA TYR A 134 -12.12 13.95 6.62
C TYR A 134 -11.90 13.89 8.13
N SER A 135 -10.65 13.77 8.57
CA SER A 135 -10.26 13.85 9.98
C SER A 135 -9.10 14.84 10.18
N GLU A 136 -9.40 15.98 10.81
CA GLU A 136 -8.41 17.00 11.18
C GLU A 136 -7.28 16.42 12.04
N GLN A 137 -7.63 15.53 12.98
CA GLN A 137 -6.64 14.85 13.80
C GLN A 137 -5.73 13.93 12.97
N ALA A 138 -6.30 13.18 12.02
CA ALA A 138 -5.52 12.33 11.13
C ALA A 138 -4.59 13.16 10.24
N TYR A 139 -5.10 14.24 9.63
CA TYR A 139 -4.30 15.19 8.87
C TYR A 139 -3.06 15.64 9.65
N LYS A 140 -3.24 16.18 10.87
CA LYS A 140 -2.14 16.69 11.70
C LYS A 140 -1.17 15.62 12.19
N SER A 141 -1.68 14.46 12.62
CA SER A 141 -0.86 13.43 13.29
C SER A 141 -0.30 12.36 12.36
N ARG A 142 -0.83 12.25 11.14
CA ARG A 142 -0.51 11.15 10.22
C ARG A 142 -0.03 11.64 8.87
N PHE A 143 -0.38 12.83 8.39
CA PHE A 143 0.14 13.33 7.11
C PHE A 143 1.44 14.13 7.32
N THR A 144 2.47 13.42 7.80
CA THR A 144 3.78 13.98 8.19
C THR A 144 4.87 13.62 7.18
N LEU A 145 5.97 14.37 7.12
CA LEU A 145 7.13 14.02 6.29
C LEU A 145 7.64 12.60 6.61
N SER A 146 7.75 12.26 7.89
CA SER A 146 8.14 10.92 8.34
C SER A 146 7.20 9.81 7.86
N SER A 147 5.93 10.13 7.57
CA SER A 147 5.01 9.16 6.98
C SER A 147 5.21 8.99 5.47
N ILE A 148 5.60 10.07 4.78
CA ILE A 148 5.88 10.11 3.34
C ILE A 148 7.21 9.41 3.05
N GLU A 149 8.23 9.62 3.87
CA GLU A 149 9.53 8.93 3.79
C GLU A 149 9.41 7.41 3.85
N ARG A 150 8.33 6.88 4.44
CA ARG A 150 8.07 5.43 4.47
C ARG A 150 7.74 4.86 3.09
N LEU A 151 7.44 5.70 2.09
CA LEU A 151 7.26 5.27 0.70
C LEU A 151 8.60 4.90 0.06
N LEU A 152 9.70 5.56 0.43
CA LEU A 152 11.00 5.43 -0.25
C LEU A 152 11.53 3.99 -0.30
N PRO A 153 11.44 3.17 0.78
CA PRO A 153 11.89 1.78 0.73
C PRO A 153 11.02 0.87 -0.13
N LEU A 154 9.83 1.31 -0.58
CA LEU A 154 8.94 0.45 -1.37
C LEU A 154 9.54 0.06 -2.71
N ARG A 155 10.36 0.91 -3.33
CA ARG A 155 10.98 0.58 -4.62
C ARG A 155 11.78 -0.73 -4.56
N SER A 156 12.62 -0.89 -3.54
CA SER A 156 13.42 -2.11 -3.37
C SER A 156 12.58 -3.29 -2.88
N LEU A 157 11.61 -3.05 -1.99
CA LEU A 157 10.75 -4.11 -1.47
C LEU A 157 9.80 -4.69 -2.52
N LEU A 158 9.38 -3.87 -3.49
CA LEU A 158 8.49 -4.25 -4.58
C LEU A 158 9.22 -4.72 -5.84
N GLU A 159 10.56 -4.70 -5.85
CA GLU A 159 11.33 -5.18 -6.99
C GLU A 159 10.99 -6.65 -7.31
N GLY A 160 10.65 -6.92 -8.57
CA GLY A 160 10.25 -8.25 -9.05
C GLY A 160 8.86 -8.72 -8.62
N VAL A 161 8.13 -7.97 -7.79
CA VAL A 161 6.77 -8.34 -7.37
C VAL A 161 5.80 -8.24 -8.56
N LYS A 162 5.05 -9.31 -8.84
CA LYS A 162 3.95 -9.25 -9.81
C LYS A 162 2.75 -8.60 -9.13
N ILE A 163 2.21 -7.55 -9.74
CA ILE A 163 1.10 -6.76 -9.19
C ILE A 163 -0.01 -6.76 -10.24
N THR A 164 -1.19 -7.25 -9.89
CA THR A 164 -2.37 -7.32 -10.79
C THR A 164 -3.60 -6.66 -10.18
N HIS A 165 -4.52 -6.31 -11.06
CA HIS A 165 -5.87 -5.87 -10.73
C HIS A 165 -6.85 -6.72 -11.51
N SER A 166 -7.26 -7.83 -10.91
CA SER A 166 -8.26 -8.73 -11.47
C SER A 166 -9.02 -9.46 -10.37
N ASP A 167 -10.01 -10.27 -10.77
CA ASP A 167 -10.72 -11.12 -9.82
C ASP A 167 -9.73 -12.08 -9.13
N TYR A 168 -9.93 -12.31 -7.84
CA TYR A 168 -9.02 -13.12 -7.04
C TYR A 168 -8.85 -14.55 -7.60
N THR A 169 -9.88 -15.07 -8.29
CA THR A 169 -9.86 -16.42 -8.87
C THR A 169 -8.78 -16.58 -9.93
N GLU A 170 -8.43 -15.53 -10.66
CA GLU A 170 -7.36 -15.59 -11.65
C GLU A 170 -6.02 -15.92 -11.00
N LEU A 171 -5.74 -15.31 -9.85
CA LEU A 171 -4.49 -15.51 -9.12
C LEU A 171 -4.48 -16.86 -8.38
N THR A 172 -5.62 -17.28 -7.81
CA THR A 172 -5.71 -18.55 -7.07
C THR A 172 -5.79 -19.78 -7.97
N HIS A 173 -6.28 -19.66 -9.20
CA HIS A 173 -6.35 -20.76 -10.17
C HIS A 173 -5.20 -20.77 -11.18
N ALA A 174 -4.33 -19.76 -11.17
CA ALA A 174 -3.15 -19.75 -12.03
C ALA A 174 -2.25 -20.96 -11.72
N PRO A 175 -1.62 -21.58 -12.72
CA PRO A 175 -0.68 -22.68 -12.49
C PRO A 175 0.55 -22.18 -11.69
N GLY A 176 1.14 -23.07 -10.88
CA GLY A 176 2.39 -22.82 -10.15
C GLY A 176 2.83 -24.05 -9.37
N GLU A 177 4.09 -24.09 -8.98
CA GLU A 177 4.69 -25.15 -8.16
C GLU A 177 4.95 -24.60 -6.76
N ASP A 178 4.57 -25.33 -5.70
CA ASP A 178 4.74 -24.95 -4.29
C ASP A 178 4.29 -23.51 -3.95
N VAL A 179 3.04 -23.21 -4.31
CA VAL A 179 2.33 -21.92 -4.14
C VAL A 179 1.54 -21.86 -2.83
#